data_AF-A0A914VNX7-F1
#
_entry.id   AF-A0A914VNX7-F1
#
_cell.length_a   1.000
_cell.length_b   1.000
_cell.length_c   1.000
_cell.angle_alpha   90.00
_cell.angle_beta   90.00
_cell.angle_gamma   90.00
#
_symmetry.space_group_name_H-M   'P 1'
#
loop_
_entity.id
_entity.type
_entity.pdbx_description
1 polymer ?
#
loop_
_entity_poly.entity_id
_entity_poly.type
_entity_poly.pdbx_seq_one_letter_code
_entity_poly.pdbx_strand_id
1 'polypeptide(L)' 'MSSTKPVLHYWKGRGRAEIIRLTLAAVGIEWEDAPYLNEPADFEKLRSEGKLFFF' A
#
# COMPACT_ATOMS: atom_id res chain seq x y z
N MET A 1 -1.64 -7.24 21.23
CA MET A 1 -1.69 -6.19 20.18
C MET A 1 -2.36 -6.80 18.97
N SER A 2 -3.52 -6.30 18.54
CA SER A 2 -4.17 -6.79 17.32
C SER A 2 -3.26 -6.44 16.13
N SER A 3 -2.60 -7.43 15.54
CA SER A 3 -1.83 -7.25 14.31
C SER A 3 -2.84 -7.02 13.19
N THR A 4 -2.97 -5.78 12.74
CA THR A 4 -3.86 -5.45 11.62
C THR A 4 -3.15 -5.81 10.32
N LYS A 5 -3.80 -6.60 9.46
CA LYS A 5 -3.25 -7.02 8.16
C LYS A 5 -2.76 -5.79 7.38
N PRO A 6 -1.50 -5.73 6.90
CA PRO A 6 -1.01 -4.60 6.13
C PRO A 6 -1.85 -4.36 4.87
N VAL A 7 -2.11 -3.09 4.59
CA VAL A 7 -2.83 -2.64 3.40
C VAL A 7 -1.90 -1.79 2.55
N LEU A 8 -1.70 -2.18 1.28
CA LEU A 8 -0.82 -1.53 0.34
C LEU A 8 -1.62 -0.67 -0.63
N HIS A 9 -1.50 0.65 -0.51
CA HIS A 9 -2.08 1.61 -1.45
C HIS A 9 -1.11 1.89 -2.60
N TYR A 10 -1.44 1.46 -3.81
CA TYR A 10 -0.58 1.66 -4.98
C TYR A 10 -1.36 1.68 -6.30
N TRP A 11 -0.74 2.15 -7.38
CA TRP A 11 -1.30 1.99 -8.73
C TRP A 11 -1.26 0.53 -9.18
N LYS A 12 -2.09 0.18 -10.18
CA LYS A 12 -2.13 -1.16 -10.79
C LYS A 12 -0.85 -1.45 -11.58
N GLY A 13 0.19 -1.84 -10.85
CA GLY A 13 1.51 -2.17 -11.40
C GLY A 13 2.52 -2.54 -10.32
N ARG A 14 3.71 -2.94 -10.78
CA ARG A 14 4.83 -3.31 -9.89
C ARG A 14 5.40 -2.08 -9.19
N GLY A 15 6.03 -1.19 -9.97
CA GLY A 15 6.66 0.04 -9.49
C GLY A 15 7.52 -0.18 -8.23
N ARG A 16 7.54 0.82 -7.36
CA ARG A 16 8.16 0.79 -6.03
C ARG A 16 7.42 -0.08 -5.03
N ALA A 17 6.17 -0.46 -5.27
CA ALA A 17 5.43 -1.36 -4.38
C ALA A 17 5.91 -2.81 -4.47
N GLU A 18 6.56 -3.20 -5.57
CA GLU A 18 6.97 -4.59 -5.77
C GLU A 18 7.98 -5.08 -4.72
N ILE A 19 8.92 -4.22 -4.31
CA ILE A 19 9.87 -4.59 -3.25
C ILE A 19 9.17 -4.82 -1.92
N ILE A 20 8.08 -4.08 -1.65
CA ILE A 20 7.26 -4.25 -0.44
C ILE A 20 6.52 -5.58 -0.52
N ARG A 21 5.86 -5.89 -1.65
CA ARG A 21 5.18 -7.18 -1.86
C ARG A 21 6.11 -8.38 -1.70
N LEU A 22 7.29 -8.32 -2.34
CA LEU A 22 8.30 -9.39 -2.24
C LEU A 22 8.80 -9.56 -0.81
N THR A 23 9.00 -8.46 -0.08
CA THR A 23 9.44 -8.50 1.32
C THR A 23 8.38 -9.16 2.20
N LEU A 24 7.12 -8.74 2.09
CA LEU A 24 6.00 -9.32 2.84
C LEU A 24 5.83 -10.81 2.54
N ALA A 25 5.92 -11.20 1.26
CA ALA A 25 5.89 -12.59 0.83
C ALA A 25 7.04 -13.42 1.43
N ALA A 26 8.27 -12.89 1.40
CA ALA A 26 9.45 -13.58 1.90
C ALA A 26 9.38 -13.89 3.40
N VAL A 27 8.70 -13.04 4.18
CA VAL A 27 8.49 -13.25 5.62
C VAL A 27 7.15 -13.90 5.97
N GLY A 28 6.36 -14.30 4.96
CA GLY A 28 5.07 -14.96 5.15
C GLY A 28 3.97 -14.07 5.76
N ILE A 29 4.09 -12.75 5.62
CA ILE A 29 3.04 -11.82 6.05
C ILE A 29 2.06 -11.67 4.90
N GLU A 30 0.79 -11.98 5.13
CA GLU A 30 -0.26 -11.65 4.19
C GLU A 30 -0.56 -10.15 4.19
N TRP A 31 -0.90 -9.59 3.03
CA TRP A 31 -1.35 -8.21 2.88
C TRP A 31 -2.57 -8.13 1.97
N GLU A 32 -3.17 -6.94 1.91
CA GLU A 32 -4.20 -6.58 0.94
C GLU A 32 -3.65 -5.46 0.06
N ASP A 33 -3.68 -5.64 -1.27
CA ASP A 33 -3.56 -4.50 -2.18
C ASP A 33 -4.91 -3.76 -2.12
N ALA A 34 -4.92 -2.56 -1.53
CA ALA A 34 -6.11 -1.71 -1.47
C ALA A 34 -6.65 -1.42 -2.88
N PRO A 35 -7.87 -0.88 -3.04
CA PRO A 35 -8.31 -0.38 -4.34
C PRO A 35 -7.20 0.46 -4.98
N TYR A 36 -6.82 0.11 -6.21
CA TYR A 36 -5.70 0.74 -6.89
C TYR A 36 -5.93 2.26 -6.98
N LEU A 37 -4.87 3.04 -6.78
CA LEU A 37 -4.90 4.48 -7.01
C LEU A 37 -5.06 4.71 -8.52
N ASN A 38 -6.09 5.47 -8.91
CA ASN A 38 -6.42 5.73 -10.32
C ASN A 38 -6.25 7.21 -10.65
N GLU A 39 -6.53 8.10 -9.71
CA GLU A 39 -6.52 9.55 -9.94
C GLU A 39 -5.70 10.30 -8.88
N PRO A 40 -5.21 11.51 -9.19
CA PRO A 40 -4.49 12.34 -8.21
C PRO A 40 -5.28 12.60 -6.92
N ALA A 41 -6.62 12.60 -6.98
CA ALA A 41 -7.47 12.78 -5.80
C ALA A 41 -7.33 11.64 -4.77
N ASP A 42 -7.01 10.42 -5.22
CA ASP A 42 -6.75 9.29 -4.32
C ASP A 42 -5.51 9.56 -3.45
N PHE A 43 -4.49 10.21 -4.01
CA PHE A 43 -3.28 10.59 -3.27
C PHE A 43 -3.57 11.66 -2.21
N GLU A 44 -4.35 12.68 -2.56
CA GLU A 44 -4.72 13.73 -1.61
C GLU A 44 -5.57 13.17 -0.46
N LYS A 45 -6.43 12.19 -0.75
CA LYS A 45 -7.16 11.46 0.29
C LYS A 45 -6.21 10.73 1.23
N LEU A 46 -5.27 9.95 0.73
CA LEU A 46 -4.28 9.25 1.56
C LEU A 46 -3.43 10.20 2.40
N ARG A 47 -3.07 11.36 1.81
CA ARG A 47 -2.32 12.40 2.51
C ARG A 47 -3.13 13.00 3.66
N SER A 48 -4.39 13.36 3.43
CA SER A 48 -5.27 13.92 4.45
C SER A 48 -5.60 12.93 5.57
N GLU A 49 -5.68 11.63 5.26
CA GLU A 49 -5.89 10.55 6.22
C GLU A 49 -4.60 10.13 6.97
N GLY A 50 -3.44 10.71 6.63
CA GLY A 50 -2.16 10.33 7.23
C GLY A 50 -1.68 8.92 6.84
N LYS A 51 -2.21 8.36 5.75
CA LYS A 51 -1.88 7.02 5.21
C LYS A 51 -0.84 7.06 4.09
N LEU A 52 -0.42 8.24 3.65
CA LEU A 52 0.61 8.41 2.63
C LEU A 52 2.01 8.38 3.27
N PHE A 53 2.80 7.35 2.96
CA PHE A 53 4.12 7.16 3.56
C PHE A 53 5.27 7.83 2.76
N PHE A 54 5.07 8.12 1.47
CA PHE A 54 6.10 8.72 0.60
C PHE A 54 5.55 9.82 -0.31
N PHE A 55 6.38 10.84 -0.55
CA PHE A 55 6.15 11.97 -1.44
C PHE A 55 6.64 11.69 -2.87
#